data_AF-A0A7N5K5C7-F1
#
_entry.id   AF-A0A7N5K5C7-F1
#
_cell.length_a   1.000
_cell.length_b   1.000
_cell.length_c   1.000
_cell.angle_alpha   90.00
_cell.angle_beta   90.00
_cell.angle_gamma   90.00
#
_symmetry.space_group_name_H-M   'P 1'
#
loop_
_entity.id
_entity.type
_entity.pdbx_description
1 polymer ?
#
loop_
_entity_poly.entity_id
_entity_poly.type
_entity_poly.pdbx_seq_one_letter_code
_entity_poly.pdbx_strand_id
1 'polypeptide(L)'
;MLYVRGHESVVKSWFALQTFFSFFLCLSVLAQRGYFKDKAFVNYLKYLLYWKEPEYAKYLKYPQCLHMLELLQYEHFRKELVNAQCAKFIDEQQILHWQHYSRKRMRLQQALAEQQQHSNAAGK
;
A
#
# COMPACT_ATOMS: atom_id res chain seq x y z
N MET A 1 1.50 31.67 8.25
CA MET A 1 0.83 30.75 7.30
C MET A 1 1.46 29.34 7.32
N LEU A 2 1.53 28.65 8.46
CA LEU A 2 2.11 27.28 8.54
C LEU A 2 1.09 26.19 8.94
N TYR A 3 -0.15 26.56 9.25
CA TYR A 3 -1.16 25.61 9.76
C TYR A 3 -1.90 24.82 8.67
N VAL A 4 -1.87 25.28 7.41
CA VAL A 4 -2.65 24.66 6.31
C VAL A 4 -1.98 23.42 5.70
N ARG A 5 -0.63 23.30 5.76
CA ARG A 5 0.10 22.14 5.20
C ARG A 5 -0.02 20.86 6.04
N GLY A 6 -0.29 20.98 7.34
CA GLY A 6 -0.45 19.83 8.24
C GLY A 6 -1.76 19.09 7.97
N HIS A 7 -2.86 19.83 7.80
CA HIS A 7 -4.18 19.26 7.58
C HIS A 7 -4.24 18.43 6.28
N GLU A 8 -3.73 18.95 5.16
CA GLU A 8 -3.68 18.21 3.89
C GLU A 8 -2.89 16.89 3.96
N SER A 9 -1.80 16.85 4.73
CA SER A 9 -0.98 15.64 4.88
C SER A 9 -1.69 14.58 5.72
N VAL A 10 -2.44 15.03 6.72
CA VAL A 10 -3.27 14.18 7.57
C VAL A 10 -4.46 13.65 6.76
N VAL A 11 -5.25 14.47 6.07
CA VAL A 11 -6.36 13.96 5.22
C VAL A 11 -5.86 13.06 4.09
N LYS A 12 -4.71 13.32 3.46
CA LYS A 12 -4.13 12.37 2.48
C LYS A 12 -3.76 11.03 3.12
N SER A 13 -3.32 11.03 4.38
CA SER A 13 -3.04 9.82 5.14
C SER A 13 -4.31 9.07 5.53
N TRP A 14 -5.36 9.77 5.95
CA TRP A 14 -6.68 9.17 6.22
C TRP A 14 -7.33 8.62 4.96
N PHE A 15 -7.27 9.34 3.83
CA PHE A 15 -7.74 8.84 2.55
C PHE A 15 -6.94 7.61 2.10
N ALA A 16 -5.61 7.63 2.24
CA ALA A 16 -4.77 6.47 1.93
C ALA A 16 -5.15 5.26 2.79
N LEU A 17 -5.30 5.46 4.11
CA LEU A 17 -5.78 4.45 5.05
C LEU A 17 -7.17 3.94 4.68
N GLN A 18 -8.09 4.82 4.26
CA GLN A 18 -9.44 4.45 3.82
C GLN A 18 -9.43 3.57 2.57
N THR A 19 -8.69 3.97 1.52
CA THR A 19 -8.53 3.14 0.30
C THR A 19 -7.85 1.82 0.59
N PHE A 20 -6.89 1.81 1.51
CA PHE A 20 -6.13 0.63 1.87
C PHE A 20 -6.98 -0.37 2.67
N PHE A 21 -7.71 0.14 3.66
CA PHE A 21 -8.66 -0.64 4.45
C PHE A 21 -9.77 -1.21 3.54
N SER A 22 -10.25 -0.43 2.57
CA SER A 22 -11.23 -0.90 1.58
C SER A 22 -10.67 -1.99 0.66
N PHE A 23 -9.42 -1.86 0.20
CA PHE A 23 -8.75 -2.89 -0.62
C PHE A 23 -8.49 -4.18 0.16
N PHE A 24 -8.02 -4.06 1.41
CA PHE A 24 -7.77 -5.20 2.29
C PHE A 24 -9.07 -5.90 2.73
N LEU A 25 -10.12 -5.13 3.05
CA LEU A 25 -11.44 -5.67 3.33
C LEU A 25 -12.00 -6.41 2.11
N CYS A 26 -11.79 -5.88 0.90
CA CYS A 26 -12.18 -6.57 -0.32
C CYS A 26 -11.44 -7.92 -0.47
N LEU A 27 -10.12 -7.93 -0.29
CA LEU A 27 -9.29 -9.15 -0.34
C LEU A 27 -9.68 -10.21 0.70
N SER A 28 -9.91 -9.79 1.94
CA SER A 28 -10.33 -10.70 3.02
C SER A 28 -11.74 -11.25 2.77
N VAL A 29 -12.68 -10.44 2.25
CA VAL A 29 -14.01 -10.90 1.84
C VAL A 29 -13.92 -11.86 0.63
N LEU A 30 -13.06 -11.57 -0.34
CA LEU A 30 -12.78 -12.47 -1.47
C LEU A 30 -12.20 -13.82 -0.99
N ALA A 31 -11.37 -13.79 0.05
CA ALA A 31 -10.80 -14.98 0.68
C ALA A 31 -11.85 -15.83 1.40
N GLN A 32 -12.66 -15.19 2.24
CA GLN A 32 -13.73 -15.86 2.99
C GLN A 32 -14.83 -16.41 2.08
N ARG A 33 -15.10 -15.76 0.95
CA ARG A 33 -16.05 -16.27 -0.07
C ARG A 33 -15.49 -17.41 -0.91
N GLY A 34 -14.21 -17.77 -0.76
CA GLY A 34 -13.62 -18.94 -1.39
C GLY A 34 -13.34 -18.80 -2.89
N TYR A 35 -13.34 -17.58 -3.45
CA TYR A 35 -13.10 -17.34 -4.87
C TYR A 35 -11.72 -17.80 -5.35
N PHE A 36 -10.75 -17.93 -4.43
CA PHE A 36 -9.40 -18.42 -4.74
C PHE A 36 -9.33 -19.93 -5.02
N LYS A 37 -10.44 -20.68 -4.83
CA LYS A 37 -10.53 -22.10 -5.19
C LYS A 37 -10.80 -22.33 -6.67
N ASP A 38 -11.35 -21.34 -7.37
CA ASP A 38 -11.66 -21.46 -8.79
C ASP A 38 -10.43 -21.17 -9.66
N LYS A 39 -10.09 -22.10 -10.55
CA LYS A 39 -8.98 -21.96 -11.52
C LYS A 39 -9.22 -20.80 -12.49
N ALA A 40 -10.48 -20.50 -12.83
CA ALA A 40 -10.80 -19.37 -13.70
C ALA A 40 -10.38 -18.03 -13.07
N PHE A 41 -10.62 -17.87 -11.77
CA PHE A 41 -10.23 -16.68 -11.02
C PHE A 41 -8.71 -16.53 -10.92
N VAL A 42 -7.99 -17.63 -10.68
CA VAL A 42 -6.52 -17.62 -10.64
C VAL A 42 -5.93 -17.23 -11.99
N ASN A 43 -6.54 -17.68 -13.09
CA ASN A 43 -6.12 -17.26 -14.43
C ASN A 43 -6.36 -15.77 -14.66
N TYR A 44 -7.44 -15.21 -14.11
CA TYR A 44 -7.69 -13.76 -14.14
C TYR A 44 -6.67 -12.97 -13.30
N LEU A 45 -6.29 -13.46 -12.11
CA LEU A 45 -5.20 -12.87 -11.32
C LEU A 45 -3.87 -12.89 -12.08
N LYS A 46 -3.60 -13.97 -12.82
CA LYS A 46 -2.42 -14.06 -13.68
C LYS A 46 -2.46 -13.05 -14.82
N TYR A 47 -3.62 -12.83 -15.41
CA TYR A 47 -3.80 -11.77 -16.39
C TYR A 47 -3.50 -10.40 -15.79
N LEU A 48 -4.03 -10.09 -14.61
CA LEU A 48 -3.77 -8.83 -13.88
C LEU A 48 -2.28 -8.57 -13.54
N LEU A 49 -1.36 -9.53 -13.70
CA LEU A 49 0.07 -9.26 -13.56
C LEU A 49 0.65 -8.37 -14.68
N TYR A 50 -0.06 -8.14 -15.80
CA TYR A 50 0.41 -7.20 -16.83
C TYR A 50 0.61 -5.77 -16.28
N TRP A 51 -0.12 -5.41 -15.21
CA TRP A 51 0.06 -4.12 -14.51
C TRP A 51 1.46 -3.92 -13.91
N LYS A 52 2.26 -5.01 -13.81
CA LYS A 52 3.66 -4.96 -13.36
C LYS A 52 4.58 -4.34 -14.41
N GLU A 53 4.20 -4.36 -15.69
CA GLU A 53 4.99 -3.73 -16.72
C GLU A 53 5.10 -2.21 -16.47
N PRO A 54 6.29 -1.62 -16.69
CA PRO A 54 6.55 -0.21 -16.35
C PRO A 54 5.61 0.75 -17.10
N GLU A 55 5.09 0.33 -18.26
CA GLU A 55 4.14 1.09 -19.07
C GLU A 55 2.80 1.33 -18.36
N TYR A 56 2.33 0.34 -17.59
CA TYR A 56 1.06 0.37 -16.86
C TYR A 56 1.25 0.70 -15.37
N ALA A 57 2.40 0.34 -14.79
CA ALA A 57 2.70 0.57 -13.37
C ALA A 57 2.60 2.05 -12.96
N LYS A 58 2.82 2.99 -13.90
CA LYS A 58 2.67 4.44 -13.67
C LYS A 58 1.25 4.88 -13.28
N TYR A 59 0.23 4.11 -13.66
CA TYR A 59 -1.16 4.37 -13.29
C TYR A 59 -1.54 3.75 -11.94
N LEU A 60 -0.67 2.91 -11.38
CA LEU A 60 -0.93 2.23 -10.13
C LEU A 60 -0.59 3.13 -8.94
N LYS A 61 -1.63 3.63 -8.27
CA LYS A 61 -1.49 4.51 -7.11
C LYS A 61 -0.91 3.80 -5.88
N TYR A 62 -1.06 2.47 -5.80
CA TYR A 62 -0.65 1.65 -4.66
C TYR A 62 0.13 0.41 -5.13
N PRO A 63 1.48 0.43 -5.09
CA PRO A 63 2.30 -0.72 -5.50
C PRO A 63 2.14 -1.94 -4.59
N GLN A 64 1.59 -1.78 -3.37
CA GLN A 64 1.34 -2.90 -2.47
C GLN A 64 0.29 -3.88 -3.02
N CYS A 65 -0.63 -3.42 -3.86
CA CYS A 65 -1.62 -4.27 -4.51
C CYS A 65 -0.94 -5.31 -5.43
N LEU A 66 0.11 -4.91 -6.16
CA LEU A 66 0.90 -5.81 -7.00
C LEU A 66 1.62 -6.88 -6.18
N HIS A 67 2.23 -6.50 -5.05
CA HIS A 67 2.89 -7.47 -4.19
C HIS A 67 1.92 -8.51 -3.62
N MET A 68 0.73 -8.08 -3.21
CA MET A 68 -0.32 -9.00 -2.78
C MET A 68 -0.78 -9.92 -3.93
N LEU A 69 -0.89 -9.37 -5.14
CA LEU A 69 -1.27 -10.12 -6.33
C LEU A 69 -0.24 -11.22 -6.65
N GLU A 70 1.05 -10.96 -6.47
CA GLU A 70 2.12 -11.96 -6.60
C GLU A 70 2.02 -13.05 -5.52
N LEU A 71 1.77 -12.66 -4.26
CA LEU A 71 1.59 -13.61 -3.17
C LEU A 71 0.39 -14.54 -3.41
N LEU A 72 -0.70 -14.01 -3.96
CA LEU A 72 -1.89 -14.77 -4.34
C LEU A 72 -1.63 -15.83 -5.42
N GLN A 73 -0.54 -15.75 -6.19
CA GLN A 73 -0.21 -16.80 -7.16
C GLN A 73 0.21 -18.09 -6.46
N TYR A 74 0.82 -18.01 -5.28
CA TYR A 74 1.20 -19.17 -4.51
C TYR A 74 -0.04 -19.87 -3.94
N GLU A 75 -0.21 -21.15 -4.27
CA GLU A 75 -1.35 -21.95 -3.80
C GLU A 75 -1.36 -22.08 -2.28
N HIS A 76 -0.19 -22.22 -1.65
CA HIS A 76 -0.04 -22.25 -0.20
C HIS A 76 -0.56 -20.95 0.44
N PHE A 77 -0.19 -19.80 -0.11
CA PHE A 77 -0.65 -18.52 0.39
C PHE A 77 -2.17 -18.37 0.26
N ARG A 78 -2.77 -18.82 -0.85
CA ARG A 78 -4.24 -18.82 -1.02
C ARG A 78 -4.97 -19.65 0.03
N LYS A 79 -4.40 -20.80 0.42
CA LYS A 79 -4.95 -21.65 1.49
C LYS A 79 -4.81 -20.99 2.86
N GLU A 80 -3.64 -20.43 3.15
CA GLU A 80 -3.40 -19.70 4.40
C GLU A 80 -4.23 -18.42 4.51
N LEU A 81 -4.57 -17.76 3.40
CA LEU A 81 -5.41 -16.54 3.43
C LEU A 81 -6.85 -16.80 3.94
N VAL A 82 -7.33 -18.04 3.83
CA VAL A 82 -8.61 -18.45 4.42
C VAL A 82 -8.52 -18.54 5.95
N ASN A 83 -7.32 -18.71 6.49
CA ASN A 83 -7.04 -18.72 7.92
C ASN A 83 -7.07 -17.27 8.46
N ALA A 84 -7.98 -17.01 9.41
CA ALA A 84 -8.19 -15.67 9.95
C ALA A 84 -6.93 -15.10 10.63
N GLN A 85 -6.08 -15.97 11.18
CA GLN A 85 -4.82 -15.63 11.83
C GLN A 85 -3.79 -15.11 10.82
N CYS A 86 -3.72 -15.69 9.63
CA CYS A 86 -2.82 -15.23 8.57
C CYS A 86 -3.29 -13.87 8.04
N ALA A 87 -4.60 -13.70 7.82
CA ALA A 87 -5.17 -12.42 7.42
C ALA A 87 -4.86 -11.31 8.44
N LYS A 88 -5.02 -11.59 9.75
CA LYS A 88 -4.67 -10.65 10.81
C LYS A 88 -3.18 -10.30 10.83
N PHE A 89 -2.31 -11.29 10.62
CA PHE A 89 -0.87 -11.04 10.55
C PHE A 89 -0.50 -10.11 9.39
N ILE A 90 -1.09 -10.33 8.21
CA ILE A 90 -0.87 -9.47 7.04
C ILE A 90 -1.34 -8.04 7.32
N ASP A 91 -2.50 -7.87 7.99
CA ASP A 91 -3.00 -6.56 8.41
C ASP A 91 -2.01 -5.86 9.37
N GLU A 92 -1.55 -6.55 10.40
CA GLU A 92 -0.56 -6.04 11.34
C GLU A 92 0.74 -5.63 10.63
N GLN A 93 1.24 -6.45 9.70
CA GLN A 93 2.43 -6.13 8.90
C GLN A 93 2.22 -4.90 8.00
N GLN A 94 1.04 -4.77 7.39
CA GLN A 94 0.73 -3.62 6.55
C GLN A 94 0.56 -2.33 7.34
N ILE A 95 -0.09 -2.38 8.50
CA ILE A 95 -0.20 -1.26 9.45
C ILE A 95 1.20 -0.82 9.90
N LEU A 96 2.05 -1.76 10.31
CA LEU A 96 3.43 -1.47 10.71
C LEU A 96 4.21 -0.81 9.58
N HIS A 97 4.15 -1.38 8.37
CA HIS A 97 4.82 -0.79 7.21
C HIS A 97 4.36 0.65 6.96
N TRP A 98 3.05 0.91 7.03
CA TRP A 98 2.51 2.26 6.88
C TRP A 98 3.02 3.22 7.96
N GLN A 99 2.99 2.80 9.23
CA GLN A 99 3.45 3.64 10.32
C GLN A 99 4.95 3.97 10.19
N HIS A 100 5.79 2.98 9.84
CA HIS A 100 7.23 3.21 9.66
C HIS A 100 7.54 4.02 8.39
N TYR A 101 6.87 3.75 7.28
CA TYR A 101 7.06 4.47 6.01
C TYR A 101 6.63 5.93 6.11
N SER A 102 5.47 6.21 6.71
CA SER A 102 4.98 7.58 6.92
C SER A 102 5.94 8.39 7.80
N ARG A 103 6.45 7.80 8.89
CA ARG A 103 7.45 8.42 9.79
C ARG A 103 8.77 8.72 9.07
N LYS A 104 9.29 7.78 8.27
CA LYS A 104 10.53 7.98 7.50
C LYS A 104 10.38 9.10 6.45
N ARG A 105 9.24 9.16 5.77
CA ARG A 105 8.93 10.21 4.79
C ARG A 105 8.87 11.61 5.42
N MET A 106 8.25 11.77 6.58
CA MET A 106 8.23 13.07 7.28
C MET A 106 9.64 13.55 7.65
N ARG A 107 10.49 12.65 8.16
CA ARG A 107 11.88 12.98 8.50
C ARG A 107 12.69 13.40 7.27
N LEU A 108 12.55 12.70 6.15
CA LEU A 108 13.21 13.06 4.89
C LEU A 108 12.74 14.42 4.36
N GLN A 109 11.44 14.73 4.45
CA GLN A 109 10.92 16.05 4.04
C GLN A 109 11.42 17.17 4.95
N GLN A 110 11.54 16.94 6.26
CA GLN A 110 12.13 17.91 7.18
C GLN A 110 13.60 18.20 6.86
N ALA A 111 14.42 17.15 6.67
CA ALA A 111 15.84 17.31 6.32
C ALA A 111 16.04 18.09 5.00
N LEU A 112 15.20 17.84 3.98
CA LEU A 112 15.25 18.60 2.72
C LEU A 112 14.85 20.07 2.90
N ALA A 113 13.87 20.37 3.76
CA ALA A 113 13.45 21.74 4.06
C ALA A 113 14.52 22.52 4.84
N GLU A 114 15.20 21.87 5.78
CA GLU A 114 16.31 22.44 6.55
C GLU A 114 17.52 22.76 5.65
N GLN A 115 17.81 21.89 4.67
CA GLN A 115 18.85 22.15 3.65
C GLN A 115 18.51 23.35 2.76
N GLN A 116 17.25 23.48 2.32
CA GLN A 116 16.80 24.61 1.50
C GLN A 116 16.83 25.95 2.25
N GLN A 117 16.59 25.94 3.57
CA GLN A 117 16.71 27.14 4.39
C GLN A 117 18.18 27.56 4.59
N HIS A 118 19.09 26.61 4.82
CA HIS A 118 20.53 26.91 4.91
C HIS A 118 21.12 27.41 3.59
N SER A 119 20.74 26.83 2.45
CA SER A 119 21.22 27.30 1.14
C SER A 119 20.71 28.71 0.78
N ASN A 120 19.49 29.07 1.20
CA ASN A 120 18.94 30.41 0.96
C ASN A 120 19.50 31.47 1.92
N ALA A 121 20.01 31.08 3.09
CA ALA A 121 20.64 31.99 4.04
C ALA A 121 22.11 32.32 3.70
N ALA A 122 22.82 31.40 3.03
CA ALA A 122 24.21 31.59 2.60
C ALA A 122 24.36 32.37 1.28
N GLY A 123 23.26 32.62 0.56
CA GLY A 123 23.24 33.36 -0.71
C GLY A 123 22.86 34.84 -0.60
N LYS A 124 22.78 35.39 0.62
CA LYS A 124 22.64 36.83 0.90
C LYS A 124 23.89 37.34 1.59
#